data_AF-A0A0T6BFL5-F1
#
_entry.id   AF-A0A0T6BFL5-F1
#
_cell.length_a   1.000
_cell.length_b   1.000
_cell.length_c   1.000
_cell.angle_alpha   90.00
_cell.angle_beta   90.00
_cell.angle_gamma   90.00
#
_symmetry.space_group_name_H-M   'P 1'
#
loop_
_entity.id
_entity.type
_entity.pdbx_description
1 polymer ?
#
loop_
_entity_poly.entity_id
_entity_poly.type
_entity_poly.pdbx_seq_one_letter_code
_entity_poly.pdbx_strand_id
1 'polypeptide(L)'
;MYENGWNKKVSYVIAYSGEEVQDVTWRYSSKHKEVLTRRHNCTEEELLKTLMELRNERQKNLSESRRKYLTMRLLEELCELIVEKQPGDKDKKGRNSGSMAWRLARGEQQIEAGFTPYIWKFSDETIDGNTATVRYFAALNRYEISSGTKTTSTLEGWHKGASEVEGVFRKEERDWKMVYLARKENTAIGKIKWTFEVDGPNKVFDIVDIYLDQTLYEDGKSEVSISGSSVPTRNFLLASGEKSVRTQRLSGSKKVEIVATLSGGKGDVSWQHAQLFRQSLESKE
;
A
#
# COMPACT_ATOMS: atom_id res chain seq x y z
N MET A 1 -9.46 -6.29 -14.74
CA MET A 1 -8.99 -5.85 -13.40
C MET A 1 -9.85 -6.33 -12.23
N TYR A 2 -11.15 -5.97 -12.12
CA TYR A 2 -11.95 -6.30 -10.92
C TYR A 2 -12.32 -7.79 -10.79
N GLU A 3 -12.91 -8.39 -11.84
CA GLU A 3 -13.25 -9.82 -11.82
C GLU A 3 -11.98 -10.67 -11.94
N ASN A 4 -11.15 -10.43 -12.96
CA ASN A 4 -9.99 -11.28 -13.23
C ASN A 4 -8.70 -10.96 -12.44
N GLY A 5 -8.57 -9.74 -11.89
CA GLY A 5 -7.38 -9.33 -11.13
C GLY A 5 -7.59 -9.34 -9.63
N TRP A 6 -8.80 -9.03 -9.14
CA TRP A 6 -9.15 -9.04 -7.72
C TRP A 6 -10.07 -10.20 -7.31
N ASN A 7 -10.38 -11.11 -8.25
CA ASN A 7 -11.31 -12.22 -8.05
C ASN A 7 -12.67 -11.79 -7.48
N LYS A 8 -13.10 -10.56 -7.79
CA LYS A 8 -14.34 -10.00 -7.25
C LYS A 8 -15.54 -10.61 -7.96
N LYS A 9 -16.50 -11.10 -7.18
CA LYS A 9 -17.81 -11.53 -7.67
C LYS A 9 -18.69 -10.31 -7.94
N VAL A 10 -18.59 -9.74 -9.14
CA VAL A 10 -19.39 -8.58 -9.55
C VAL A 10 -20.86 -8.98 -9.75
N SER A 11 -21.79 -8.09 -9.39
CA SER A 11 -23.23 -8.22 -9.63
C SER A 11 -23.77 -7.04 -10.45
N TYR A 12 -23.63 -5.81 -9.94
CA TYR A 12 -24.04 -4.58 -10.63
C TYR A 12 -22.90 -3.55 -10.65
N VAL A 13 -22.66 -2.93 -11.80
CA VAL A 13 -21.78 -1.78 -11.96
C VAL A 13 -22.50 -0.73 -12.81
N ILE A 14 -22.92 0.36 -12.17
CA ILE A 14 -23.67 1.43 -12.81
C ILE A 14 -22.75 2.64 -12.99
N ALA A 15 -22.60 3.09 -14.24
CA ALA A 15 -21.93 4.33 -14.58
C ALA A 15 -22.93 5.49 -14.53
N TYR A 16 -22.47 6.64 -14.06
CA TYR A 16 -23.27 7.84 -13.91
C TYR A 16 -22.46 9.07 -14.34
N SER A 17 -23.10 9.98 -15.08
CA SER A 17 -22.55 11.26 -15.51
C SER A 17 -23.61 12.37 -15.42
N GLY A 18 -23.22 13.60 -15.77
CA GLY A 18 -24.17 14.71 -15.88
C GLY A 18 -25.29 14.47 -16.89
N GLU A 19 -25.07 13.65 -17.92
CA GLU A 19 -25.99 13.47 -19.06
C GLU A 19 -26.57 12.03 -19.14
N GLU A 20 -25.96 11.04 -18.49
CA GLU A 20 -26.31 9.62 -18.67
C GLU A 20 -26.20 8.81 -17.38
N VAL A 21 -26.97 7.72 -17.36
CA VAL A 21 -26.79 6.59 -16.45
C VAL A 21 -26.83 5.33 -17.32
N GLN A 22 -25.92 4.38 -17.08
CA GLN A 22 -25.81 3.15 -17.86
C GLN A 22 -25.34 1.98 -16.99
N ASP A 23 -25.92 0.81 -17.20
CA ASP A 23 -25.35 -0.44 -16.69
C ASP A 23 -24.13 -0.83 -17.52
N VAL A 24 -22.95 -0.76 -16.89
CA VAL A 24 -21.66 -1.09 -17.50
C VAL A 24 -21.06 -2.37 -16.89
N THR A 25 -21.87 -3.18 -16.21
CA THR A 25 -21.45 -4.44 -15.56
C THR A 25 -20.65 -5.31 -16.50
N TRP A 26 -21.11 -5.43 -17.75
CA TRP A 26 -20.54 -6.29 -18.79
C TRP A 26 -19.12 -5.88 -19.20
N ARG A 27 -18.76 -4.59 -19.05
CA ARG A 27 -17.38 -4.13 -19.30
C ARG A 27 -16.39 -4.71 -18.29
N TYR A 28 -16.87 -5.09 -17.12
CA TYR A 28 -16.05 -5.52 -15.98
C TYR A 28 -16.14 -7.02 -15.70
N SER A 29 -16.84 -7.79 -16.53
CA SER A 29 -16.95 -9.24 -16.44
C SER A 29 -16.64 -9.90 -17.78
N SER A 30 -15.98 -11.04 -17.71
CA SER A 30 -15.77 -11.96 -18.83
C SER A 30 -16.70 -13.18 -18.74
N LYS A 31 -17.65 -13.18 -17.79
CA LYS A 31 -18.51 -14.31 -17.44
C LYS A 31 -19.95 -13.84 -17.22
N HIS A 32 -20.62 -13.36 -18.26
CA HIS A 32 -21.93 -12.71 -18.14
C HIS A 32 -22.98 -13.64 -17.53
N LYS A 33 -22.96 -14.94 -17.90
CA LYS A 33 -23.86 -15.96 -17.34
C LYS A 33 -23.69 -16.12 -15.83
N GLU A 34 -22.46 -16.06 -15.33
CA GLU A 34 -22.20 -16.19 -13.88
C GLU A 34 -22.65 -14.93 -13.14
N VAL A 35 -22.47 -13.74 -13.73
CA VAL A 35 -22.95 -12.48 -13.16
C VAL A 35 -24.48 -12.47 -13.03
N LEU A 36 -25.20 -12.95 -14.04
CA LEU A 36 -26.67 -13.03 -14.01
C LEU A 36 -27.19 -13.83 -12.80
N THR A 37 -26.52 -14.91 -12.40
CA THR A 37 -26.92 -15.69 -11.21
C THR A 37 -26.81 -14.92 -9.88
N ARG A 38 -26.09 -13.80 -9.87
CA ARG A 38 -25.86 -12.97 -8.67
C ARG A 38 -26.69 -11.69 -8.67
N ARG A 39 -27.47 -11.42 -9.72
CA ARG A 39 -28.27 -10.20 -9.90
C ARG A 39 -29.70 -10.44 -9.44
N HIS A 40 -29.95 -10.27 -8.13
CA HIS A 40 -31.22 -10.57 -7.48
C HIS A 40 -31.85 -9.37 -6.76
N ASN A 41 -31.27 -8.16 -6.86
CA ASN A 41 -31.81 -6.98 -6.17
C ASN A 41 -33.03 -6.39 -6.87
N CYS A 42 -33.16 -6.62 -8.18
CA CYS A 42 -34.29 -6.26 -9.02
C CYS A 42 -34.28 -7.12 -10.28
N THR A 43 -35.39 -7.15 -11.01
CA THR A 43 -35.42 -7.78 -12.34
C THR A 43 -34.65 -6.95 -13.37
N GLU A 44 -34.13 -7.61 -14.41
CA GLU A 44 -33.45 -6.90 -15.50
C GLU A 44 -34.38 -5.94 -16.25
N GLU A 45 -35.68 -6.27 -16.32
CA GLU A 45 -36.70 -5.42 -16.92
C GLU A 45 -36.90 -4.13 -16.11
N GLU A 46 -37.06 -4.23 -14.79
CA GLU A 46 -37.17 -3.07 -13.90
C GLU A 46 -35.92 -2.19 -13.99
N LEU A 47 -34.73 -2.79 -13.97
CA LEU A 47 -33.48 -2.05 -14.08
C LEU A 47 -33.39 -1.29 -15.40
N LEU A 48 -33.68 -1.95 -16.53
CA LEU A 48 -33.65 -1.32 -17.85
C LEU A 48 -34.65 -0.17 -17.94
N LYS A 49 -35.87 -0.38 -17.45
CA LYS A 49 -36.91 0.65 -17.43
C LYS A 49 -36.46 1.87 -16.62
N THR A 50 -35.96 1.66 -15.40
CA THR A 50 -35.46 2.75 -14.55
C THR A 50 -34.28 3.49 -15.19
N LEU A 51 -33.35 2.79 -15.83
CA LEU A 51 -32.22 3.43 -16.53
C LEU A 51 -32.69 4.30 -17.70
N MET A 52 -33.69 3.85 -18.47
CA MET A 52 -34.28 4.63 -19.55
C MET A 52 -34.98 5.88 -19.03
N GLU A 53 -35.76 5.77 -17.95
CA GLU A 53 -36.43 6.90 -17.31
C GLU A 53 -35.42 7.95 -16.82
N LEU A 54 -34.40 7.52 -16.07
CA LEU A 54 -33.35 8.42 -15.56
C LEU A 54 -32.58 9.10 -16.69
N ARG A 55 -32.30 8.39 -17.79
CA ARG A 55 -31.62 8.97 -18.95
C ARG A 55 -32.51 10.01 -19.65
N ASN A 56 -33.77 9.70 -19.88
CA ASN A 56 -34.72 10.61 -20.51
C ASN A 56 -34.86 11.90 -19.69
N GLU A 57 -34.94 11.79 -18.37
CA GLU A 57 -35.03 12.96 -17.49
C GLU A 57 -33.77 13.83 -17.56
N ARG A 58 -32.58 13.21 -17.53
CA ARG A 58 -31.30 13.92 -17.63
C ARG A 58 -31.12 14.63 -18.97
N GLN A 59 -31.61 14.04 -20.04
CA GLN A 59 -31.42 14.54 -21.40
C GLN A 59 -32.53 15.49 -21.87
N LYS A 60 -33.56 15.75 -21.05
CA LYS A 60 -34.73 16.55 -21.43
C LYS A 60 -34.38 17.96 -21.91
N ASN A 61 -33.38 18.58 -21.29
CA ASN A 61 -32.96 19.96 -21.57
C ASN A 61 -31.78 20.05 -22.56
N LEU A 62 -31.36 18.93 -23.16
CA LEU A 62 -30.27 18.92 -24.14
C LEU A 62 -30.78 19.26 -25.54
N SER A 63 -29.90 19.82 -26.36
CA SER A 63 -30.19 20.05 -27.78
C SER A 63 -30.43 18.72 -28.51
N GLU A 64 -31.20 18.78 -29.60
CA GLU A 64 -31.46 17.61 -30.44
C GLU A 64 -30.17 16.99 -30.98
N SER A 65 -29.20 17.81 -31.39
CA SER A 65 -27.89 17.37 -31.85
C SER A 65 -27.11 16.62 -30.77
N ARG A 66 -27.16 17.08 -29.51
CA ARG A 66 -26.50 16.42 -28.38
C ARG A 66 -27.18 15.09 -28.06
N ARG A 67 -28.51 15.05 -28.04
CA ARG A 67 -29.25 13.78 -27.84
C ARG A 67 -28.91 12.75 -28.91
N LYS A 68 -28.87 13.14 -30.18
CA LYS A 68 -28.51 12.24 -31.29
C LYS A 68 -27.10 11.67 -31.12
N TYR A 69 -26.14 12.50 -30.72
CA TYR A 69 -24.78 12.06 -30.41
C TYR A 69 -24.75 11.02 -29.27
N LEU A 70 -25.45 11.28 -28.16
CA LEU A 70 -25.51 10.36 -27.03
C LEU A 70 -26.17 9.03 -27.40
N THR A 71 -27.22 9.05 -28.22
CA THR A 71 -27.87 7.84 -28.73
C THR A 71 -26.93 6.99 -29.58
N MET A 72 -26.14 7.60 -30.48
CA MET A 72 -25.16 6.85 -31.28
C MET A 72 -24.07 6.24 -30.40
N ARG A 73 -23.55 7.00 -29.44
CA ARG A 73 -22.54 6.48 -28.50
C ARG A 73 -23.07 5.34 -27.63
N LEU A 74 -24.33 5.42 -27.21
CA LEU A 74 -25.00 4.34 -26.48
C LEU A 74 -25.08 3.07 -27.32
N LEU A 75 -25.45 3.17 -28.61
CA LEU A 75 -25.50 2.02 -29.50
C LEU A 75 -24.13 1.36 -29.64
N GLU A 76 -23.06 2.14 -29.83
CA GLU A 76 -21.68 1.65 -29.88
C GLU A 76 -21.29 0.93 -28.57
N GLU A 77 -21.63 1.52 -27.42
CA GLU A 77 -21.39 0.91 -26.12
C GLU A 77 -22.17 -0.40 -25.95
N LEU A 78 -23.45 -0.46 -26.34
CA LEU A 78 -24.24 -1.70 -26.27
C LEU A 78 -23.62 -2.80 -27.13
N CYS A 79 -23.14 -2.46 -28.33
CA CYS A 79 -22.41 -3.41 -29.17
C CYS A 79 -21.13 -3.93 -28.49
N GLU A 80 -20.39 -3.08 -27.78
CA GLU A 80 -19.22 -3.49 -26.99
C GLU A 80 -19.62 -4.43 -25.83
N LEU A 81 -20.69 -4.09 -25.11
CA LEU A 81 -21.12 -4.78 -23.89
C LEU A 81 -21.79 -6.14 -24.13
N ILE A 82 -22.29 -6.42 -25.35
CA ILE A 82 -22.86 -7.73 -25.70
C ILE A 82 -21.77 -8.81 -25.79
N VAL A 83 -20.53 -8.43 -26.12
CA VAL A 83 -19.44 -9.38 -26.34
C VAL A 83 -18.66 -9.63 -25.06
N GLU A 84 -18.61 -10.89 -24.61
CA GLU A 84 -17.76 -11.30 -23.49
C GLU A 84 -16.28 -11.15 -23.87
N LYS A 85 -15.64 -10.11 -23.31
CA LYS A 85 -14.22 -9.83 -23.59
C LYS A 85 -13.33 -10.81 -22.83
N GLN A 86 -12.43 -11.48 -23.55
CA GLN A 86 -11.41 -12.32 -22.94
C GLN A 86 -10.38 -11.46 -22.19
N PRO A 87 -10.01 -11.80 -20.95
CA PRO A 87 -9.10 -10.98 -20.16
C PRO A 87 -7.68 -11.02 -20.72
N GLY A 88 -7.14 -9.86 -21.05
CA GLY A 88 -5.72 -9.70 -21.39
C GLY A 88 -4.82 -9.74 -20.14
N ASP A 89 -3.51 -9.85 -20.31
CA ASP A 89 -2.57 -9.94 -19.18
C ASP A 89 -2.55 -8.71 -18.26
N LYS A 90 -2.94 -7.54 -18.78
CA LYS A 90 -3.13 -6.33 -17.96
C LYS A 90 -4.37 -6.41 -17.05
N ASP A 91 -5.38 -7.17 -17.43
CA ASP A 91 -6.63 -7.33 -16.67
C ASP A 91 -6.54 -8.32 -15.52
N LYS A 92 -5.53 -9.20 -15.56
CA LYS A 92 -5.14 -10.11 -14.47
C LYS A 92 -4.34 -9.41 -13.37
N LYS A 93 -3.79 -8.23 -13.65
CA LYS A 93 -3.05 -7.43 -12.67
C LYS A 93 -4.01 -6.42 -12.03
N GLY A 94 -4.15 -6.49 -10.70
CA GLY A 94 -4.94 -5.54 -9.92
C GLY A 94 -4.41 -4.10 -9.97
N ARG A 95 -5.19 -3.12 -9.51
CA ARG A 95 -4.75 -1.71 -9.44
C ARG A 95 -3.67 -1.55 -8.35
N ASN A 96 -2.51 -0.99 -8.71
CA ASN A 96 -1.35 -0.83 -7.81
C ASN A 96 -1.03 0.64 -7.44
N SER A 97 -1.97 1.60 -7.56
CA SER A 97 -1.72 3.01 -7.21
C SER A 97 -2.63 3.54 -6.09
N GLY A 98 -2.02 4.21 -5.09
CA GLY A 98 -2.68 4.83 -3.91
C GLY A 98 -1.99 4.47 -2.57
N SER A 99 -2.10 5.30 -1.53
CA SER A 99 -1.54 4.96 -0.20
C SER A 99 -2.30 3.80 0.46
N MET A 100 -1.62 2.99 1.29
CA MET A 100 -2.22 1.79 1.92
C MET A 100 -3.46 2.13 2.76
N ALA A 101 -3.47 3.30 3.43
CA ALA A 101 -4.61 3.81 4.19
C ALA A 101 -5.86 4.07 3.32
N TRP A 102 -5.68 4.55 2.08
CA TRP A 102 -6.77 4.77 1.12
C TRP A 102 -7.33 3.44 0.58
N ARG A 103 -6.46 2.44 0.44
CA ARG A 103 -6.83 1.07 0.03
C ARG A 103 -7.59 0.33 1.15
N LEU A 104 -7.17 0.50 2.40
CA LEU A 104 -7.81 -0.07 3.61
C LEU A 104 -9.20 0.52 3.88
N ALA A 105 -9.36 1.84 3.77
CA ALA A 105 -10.63 2.52 4.04
C ALA A 105 -11.76 2.15 3.05
N ARG A 106 -11.42 1.57 1.88
CA ARG A 106 -12.37 1.24 0.81
C ARG A 106 -12.68 -0.25 0.68
N GLY A 107 -12.11 -1.10 1.54
CA GLY A 107 -12.36 -2.55 1.50
C GLY A 107 -11.93 -3.22 0.19
N GLU A 108 -10.97 -2.63 -0.53
CA GLU A 108 -10.51 -3.10 -1.85
C GLU A 108 -9.47 -4.23 -1.75
N GLN A 109 -8.96 -4.53 -0.56
CA GLN A 109 -7.99 -5.58 -0.33
C GLN A 109 -8.48 -6.49 0.81
N GLN A 110 -8.64 -7.79 0.53
CA GLN A 110 -8.35 -8.77 1.57
C GLN A 110 -6.92 -8.49 2.01
N ILE A 111 -6.74 -8.22 3.30
CA ILE A 111 -5.44 -8.26 3.99
C ILE A 111 -4.65 -9.39 3.33
N GLU A 112 -3.46 -9.14 2.76
CA GLU A 112 -2.51 -10.24 2.47
C GLU A 112 -2.53 -11.09 3.74
N ALA A 113 -3.15 -12.28 3.72
CA ALA A 113 -3.59 -12.95 4.94
C ALA A 113 -2.45 -12.95 5.96
N GLY A 114 -2.53 -12.10 6.99
CA GLY A 114 -1.48 -11.95 8.00
C GLY A 114 -0.73 -10.61 8.12
N PHE A 115 -0.96 -9.55 7.32
CA PHE A 115 -0.37 -8.24 7.64
C PHE A 115 -1.27 -7.41 8.57
N THR A 116 -0.78 -7.14 9.78
CA THR A 116 -1.40 -6.21 10.73
C THR A 116 -0.45 -5.05 10.98
N PRO A 117 -0.84 -3.80 10.70
CA PRO A 117 -0.02 -2.62 11.00
C PRO A 117 0.41 -2.62 12.47
N TYR A 118 1.70 -2.44 12.70
CA TYR A 118 2.25 -2.39 14.05
C TYR A 118 2.72 -0.98 14.40
N ILE A 119 2.33 -0.54 15.59
CA ILE A 119 2.76 0.73 16.18
C ILE A 119 3.54 0.40 17.44
N TRP A 120 4.80 0.81 17.48
CA TRP A 120 5.65 0.69 18.65
C TRP A 120 5.19 1.69 19.69
N LYS A 121 4.55 1.21 20.76
CA LYS A 121 4.06 2.06 21.85
C LYS A 121 5.01 2.03 23.03
N PHE A 122 5.29 3.21 23.54
CA PHE A 122 6.22 3.46 24.62
C PHE A 122 5.49 4.14 25.77
N SER A 123 5.44 3.50 26.93
CA SER A 123 4.86 4.03 28.16
C SER A 123 5.82 3.86 29.33
N ASP A 124 5.50 4.45 30.48
CA ASP A 124 6.27 4.33 31.72
C ASP A 124 6.41 2.87 32.19
N GLU A 125 5.48 1.97 31.84
CA GLU A 125 5.60 0.54 32.15
C GLU A 125 6.62 -0.19 31.26
N THR A 126 6.89 0.34 30.06
CA THR A 126 7.73 -0.31 29.04
C THR A 126 9.13 0.30 28.94
N ILE A 127 9.34 1.49 29.51
CA ILE A 127 10.57 2.26 29.43
C ILE A 127 11.15 2.50 30.82
N ASP A 128 12.37 2.03 31.01
CA ASP A 128 13.28 2.41 32.08
C ASP A 128 14.18 3.60 31.66
N GLY A 129 14.40 4.53 32.59
CA GLY A 129 15.30 5.67 32.38
C GLY A 129 14.97 6.61 31.22
N ASN A 130 13.71 6.66 30.76
CA ASN A 130 13.26 7.45 29.59
C ASN A 130 13.96 7.12 28.27
N THR A 131 14.51 5.91 28.13
CA THR A 131 15.20 5.48 26.90
C THR A 131 14.65 4.17 26.38
N ALA A 132 14.39 4.09 25.07
CA ALA A 132 14.01 2.85 24.42
C ALA A 132 14.76 2.71 23.11
N THR A 133 15.13 1.48 22.77
CA THR A 133 15.77 1.12 21.51
C THR A 133 14.99 -0.02 20.88
N VAL A 134 14.63 0.15 19.62
CA VAL A 134 14.06 -0.92 18.79
C VAL A 134 15.11 -1.28 17.76
N ARG A 135 15.56 -2.54 17.76
CA ARG A 135 16.55 -3.05 16.82
C ARG A 135 15.94 -4.17 15.99
N TYR A 136 16.18 -4.16 14.69
CA TYR A 136 15.81 -5.26 13.79
C TYR A 136 17.06 -6.04 13.39
N PHE A 137 17.00 -7.36 13.48
CA PHE A 137 18.06 -8.28 13.06
C PHE A 137 17.61 -9.00 11.80
N ALA A 138 18.25 -8.73 10.67
CA ALA A 138 17.86 -9.33 9.38
C ALA A 138 18.18 -10.83 9.34
N ALA A 139 19.32 -11.25 9.89
CA ALA A 139 19.73 -12.65 10.04
C ALA A 139 18.69 -13.45 10.84
N LEU A 140 18.35 -12.98 12.04
CA LEU A 140 17.40 -13.65 12.93
C LEU A 140 15.93 -13.41 12.54
N ASN A 141 15.67 -12.47 11.64
CA ASN A 141 14.33 -12.04 11.23
C ASN A 141 13.44 -11.63 12.41
N ARG A 142 13.99 -10.89 13.39
CA ARG A 142 13.24 -10.46 14.58
C ARG A 142 13.59 -9.04 14.98
N TYR A 143 12.66 -8.39 15.67
CA TYR A 143 12.91 -7.16 16.39
C TYR A 143 13.16 -7.45 17.86
N GLU A 144 14.00 -6.65 18.50
CA GLU A 144 14.17 -6.61 19.95
C GLU A 144 13.96 -5.19 20.46
N ILE A 145 13.24 -5.09 21.57
CA ILE A 145 13.06 -3.83 22.29
C ILE A 145 13.91 -3.91 23.55
N SER A 146 14.79 -2.93 23.73
CA SER A 146 15.56 -2.77 24.96
C SER A 146 15.35 -1.40 25.55
N SER A 147 15.35 -1.34 26.88
CA SER A 147 15.27 -0.10 27.65
C SER A 147 16.25 -0.18 28.81
N GLY A 148 17.15 0.80 28.93
CA GLY A 148 18.30 0.70 29.82
C GLY A 148 19.15 -0.54 29.51
N THR A 149 19.38 -1.39 30.51
CA THR A 149 20.15 -2.64 30.39
C THR A 149 19.30 -3.88 30.08
N LYS A 150 17.97 -3.73 30.03
CA LYS A 150 17.04 -4.85 29.94
C LYS A 150 16.46 -4.97 28.54
N THR A 151 16.51 -6.19 27.98
CA THR A 151 15.69 -6.56 26.83
C THR A 151 14.27 -6.85 27.33
N THR A 152 13.30 -6.11 26.81
CA THR A 152 11.93 -6.11 27.33
C THR A 152 11.03 -7.05 26.55
N SER A 153 11.23 -7.16 25.23
CA SER A 153 10.41 -8.03 24.37
C SER A 153 11.03 -8.27 23.00
N THR A 154 10.54 -9.31 22.31
CA THR A 154 10.94 -9.68 20.95
C THR A 154 9.73 -9.80 20.03
N LEU A 155 9.90 -9.49 18.74
CA LEU A 155 8.85 -9.63 17.73
C LEU A 155 9.39 -10.33 16.48
N GLU A 156 8.90 -11.55 16.24
CA GLU A 156 9.34 -12.40 15.13
C GLU A 156 8.69 -12.01 13.81
N GLY A 157 9.53 -11.71 12.81
CA GLY A 157 9.16 -11.36 11.44
C GLY A 157 9.33 -9.87 11.12
N TRP A 158 10.12 -9.58 10.08
CA TRP A 158 10.39 -8.21 9.59
C TRP A 158 9.13 -7.38 9.32
N HIS A 159 8.08 -8.00 8.77
CA HIS A 159 6.83 -7.31 8.41
C HIS A 159 5.97 -7.02 9.64
N LYS A 160 6.10 -7.79 10.73
CA LYS A 160 5.26 -7.61 11.93
C LYS A 160 5.61 -6.36 12.72
N GLY A 161 6.81 -5.80 12.54
CA GLY A 161 7.21 -4.54 13.18
C GLY A 161 6.89 -3.29 12.37
N ALA A 162 6.32 -3.43 11.17
CA ALA A 162 6.05 -2.32 10.27
C ALA A 162 4.58 -1.86 10.35
N SER A 163 4.35 -0.55 10.23
CA SER A 163 3.01 0.04 10.13
C SER A 163 2.47 0.08 8.70
N GLU A 164 3.37 0.07 7.70
CA GLU A 164 3.01 0.01 6.27
C GLU A 164 4.13 -0.70 5.50
N VAL A 165 3.75 -1.58 4.57
CA VAL A 165 4.66 -2.30 3.69
C VAL A 165 4.05 -2.35 2.29
N GLU A 166 4.81 -1.95 1.28
CA GLU A 166 4.42 -2.02 -0.13
C GLU A 166 5.58 -2.54 -0.96
N GLY A 167 5.40 -3.66 -1.67
CA GLY A 167 6.39 -4.12 -2.65
C GLY A 167 7.78 -4.41 -2.07
N VAL A 168 7.88 -4.79 -0.79
CA VAL A 168 9.13 -5.20 -0.12
C VAL A 168 9.04 -6.67 0.30
N PHE A 169 10.17 -7.37 0.32
CA PHE A 169 10.29 -8.68 0.93
C PHE A 169 11.69 -8.88 1.53
N ARG A 170 11.82 -9.88 2.41
CA ARG A 170 13.11 -10.34 2.94
C ARG A 170 13.67 -11.42 2.01
N LYS A 171 14.85 -11.17 1.45
CA LYS A 171 15.58 -12.10 0.57
C LYS A 171 16.69 -12.78 1.36
N GLU A 172 16.78 -14.10 1.23
CA GLU A 172 17.94 -14.88 1.63
C GLU A 172 18.68 -15.36 0.38
N GLU A 173 19.98 -15.08 0.31
CA GLU A 173 20.91 -15.58 -0.69
C GLU A 173 21.73 -16.71 -0.07
N ARG A 174 21.41 -17.96 -0.38
CA ARG A 174 22.10 -19.13 0.21
C ARG A 174 23.53 -19.25 -0.28
N ASP A 175 23.78 -18.93 -1.56
CA ASP A 175 25.10 -19.02 -2.17
C ASP A 175 26.08 -18.02 -1.55
N TRP A 176 25.59 -16.80 -1.26
CA TRP A 176 26.39 -15.72 -0.67
C TRP A 176 26.30 -15.66 0.86
N LYS A 177 25.44 -16.48 1.47
CA LYS A 177 25.10 -16.43 2.89
C LYS A 177 24.69 -15.03 3.37
N MET A 178 23.91 -14.31 2.57
CA MET A 178 23.46 -12.94 2.88
C MET A 178 21.95 -12.86 2.99
N VAL A 179 21.49 -11.87 3.76
CA VAL A 179 20.07 -11.54 3.94
C VAL A 179 19.87 -10.05 3.98
N TYR A 180 18.75 -9.59 3.42
CA TYR A 180 18.38 -8.17 3.36
C TYR A 180 16.89 -8.02 3.06
N LEU A 181 16.37 -6.81 3.26
CA LEU A 181 15.08 -6.41 2.67
C LEU A 181 15.33 -5.73 1.32
N ALA A 182 14.55 -6.10 0.31
CA ALA A 182 14.62 -5.52 -1.03
C ALA A 182 13.22 -5.37 -1.62
N ARG A 183 13.13 -4.74 -2.80
CA ARG A 183 11.86 -4.68 -3.53
C ARG A 183 11.44 -6.08 -3.98
N LYS A 184 10.14 -6.37 -4.01
CA LYS A 184 9.60 -7.57 -4.69
C LYS A 184 10.01 -7.50 -6.17
N GLU A 185 10.22 -8.65 -6.78
CA GLU A 185 10.56 -8.72 -8.21
C GLU A 185 9.48 -8.02 -9.05
N ASN A 186 9.90 -7.35 -10.14
CA ASN A 186 9.01 -6.60 -11.04
C ASN A 186 8.25 -5.42 -10.42
N THR A 187 8.64 -4.92 -9.23
CA THR A 187 8.11 -3.67 -8.69
C THR A 187 9.06 -2.49 -8.94
N ALA A 188 8.50 -1.35 -9.34
CA ALA A 188 9.27 -0.13 -9.54
C ALA A 188 9.68 0.52 -8.21
N ILE A 189 8.90 0.31 -7.15
CA ILE A 189 9.09 0.91 -5.84
C ILE A 189 8.83 -0.13 -4.77
N GLY A 190 9.64 -0.12 -3.72
CA GLY A 190 9.35 -0.77 -2.45
C GLY A 190 9.32 0.26 -1.33
N LYS A 191 8.39 0.14 -0.39
CA LYS A 191 8.26 1.04 0.75
C LYS A 191 8.04 0.25 2.02
N ILE A 192 8.70 0.67 3.09
CA ILE A 192 8.46 0.19 4.44
C ILE A 192 8.40 1.37 5.39
N LYS A 193 7.42 1.35 6.29
CA LYS A 193 7.20 2.40 7.30
C LYS A 193 7.17 1.79 8.69
N TRP A 194 7.91 2.38 9.60
CA TRP A 194 7.82 2.14 11.03
C TRP A 194 7.19 3.35 11.72
N THR A 195 6.31 3.08 12.67
CA THR A 195 5.60 4.10 13.45
C THR A 195 5.84 3.86 14.93
N PHE A 196 6.24 4.92 15.63
CA PHE A 196 6.54 4.93 17.05
C PHE A 196 5.68 5.97 17.74
N GLU A 197 5.08 5.60 18.86
CA GLU A 197 4.22 6.47 19.67
C GLU A 197 4.63 6.38 21.13
N VAL A 198 4.61 7.53 21.81
CA VAL A 198 4.81 7.60 23.25
C VAL A 198 3.51 7.97 23.94
N ASP A 199 3.11 7.10 24.87
CA ASP A 199 1.96 7.27 25.74
C ASP A 199 2.40 7.89 27.08
N GLY A 200 1.44 8.49 27.76
CA GLY A 200 1.65 9.22 29.00
C GLY A 200 1.49 10.73 28.82
N PRO A 201 0.88 11.43 29.79
CA PRO A 201 0.46 12.82 29.62
C PRO A 201 1.64 13.75 29.29
N ASN A 202 2.78 13.56 29.95
CA ASN A 202 3.94 14.45 29.88
C ASN A 202 5.15 13.86 29.13
N LYS A 203 5.00 12.73 28.44
CA LYS A 203 6.09 12.11 27.67
C LYS A 203 6.07 12.54 26.21
N VAL A 204 7.22 12.86 25.66
CA VAL A 204 7.41 13.18 24.25
C VAL A 204 8.74 12.60 23.79
N PHE A 205 8.90 12.40 22.48
CA PHE A 205 10.23 12.23 21.91
C PHE A 205 11.01 13.52 22.11
N ASP A 206 12.27 13.41 22.54
CA ASP A 206 13.20 14.54 22.65
C ASP A 206 14.36 14.35 21.66
N ILE A 207 15.26 13.43 21.97
CA ILE A 207 16.34 13.00 21.08
C ILE A 207 15.94 11.68 20.42
N VAL A 208 16.10 11.61 19.09
CA VAL A 208 15.89 10.38 18.32
C VAL A 208 17.19 10.02 17.61
N ASP A 209 17.72 8.84 17.94
CA ASP A 209 18.85 8.20 17.26
C ASP A 209 18.31 7.16 16.28
N ILE A 210 18.68 7.29 15.00
CA ILE A 210 18.26 6.36 13.95
C ILE A 210 19.53 5.82 13.31
N TYR A 211 19.61 4.49 13.20
CA TYR A 211 20.57 3.80 12.37
C TYR A 211 19.80 2.88 11.42
N LEU A 212 19.93 3.12 10.12
CA LEU A 212 19.26 2.40 9.06
C LEU A 212 20.28 2.06 7.97
N ASP A 213 20.79 0.83 8.02
CA ASP A 213 21.81 0.36 7.09
C ASP A 213 21.22 0.13 5.69
N GLN A 214 21.92 0.65 4.69
CA GLN A 214 21.54 0.60 3.29
C GLN A 214 22.73 0.14 2.46
N THR A 215 22.49 -0.77 1.51
CA THR A 215 23.47 -1.16 0.50
C THR A 215 22.85 -0.93 -0.87
N LEU A 216 23.53 -0.12 -1.70
CA LEU A 216 23.07 0.26 -3.03
C LEU A 216 24.03 -0.28 -4.09
N TYR A 217 23.48 -0.73 -5.21
CA TYR A 217 24.20 -1.23 -6.38
C TYR A 217 23.69 -0.52 -7.63
N GLU A 218 24.53 -0.40 -8.67
CA GLU A 218 24.18 0.29 -9.91
C GLU A 218 23.59 1.70 -9.67
N ASP A 219 22.38 1.96 -10.15
CA ASP A 219 21.59 3.17 -9.92
C ASP A 219 20.43 2.94 -8.94
N GLY A 220 20.54 1.92 -8.09
CA GLY A 220 19.63 1.68 -6.97
C GLY A 220 19.61 2.87 -6.01
N LYS A 221 18.43 3.22 -5.51
CA LYS A 221 18.21 4.38 -4.64
C LYS A 221 17.45 3.97 -3.39
N SER A 222 17.87 4.53 -2.25
CA SER A 222 17.13 4.50 -1.00
C SER A 222 16.91 5.94 -0.52
N GLU A 223 15.65 6.27 -0.25
CA GLU A 223 15.28 7.54 0.38
C GLU A 223 14.62 7.23 1.72
N VAL A 224 15.15 7.82 2.80
CA VAL A 224 14.60 7.66 4.14
C VAL A 224 14.02 8.98 4.61
N SER A 225 12.70 9.03 4.77
CA SER A 225 12.01 10.19 5.34
C SER A 225 11.67 9.94 6.80
N ILE A 226 11.94 10.94 7.63
CA ILE A 226 11.67 10.90 9.08
C ILE A 226 10.74 12.07 9.41
N SER A 227 9.66 11.81 10.13
CA SER A 227 8.70 12.84 10.53
C SER A 227 8.20 12.67 11.96
N GLY A 228 7.90 13.80 12.61
CA GLY A 228 7.35 13.87 13.97
C GLY A 228 6.04 14.64 13.99
N SER A 229 5.17 14.29 14.94
CA SER A 229 3.83 14.87 15.09
C SER A 229 3.76 16.16 15.91
N SER A 230 4.90 16.76 16.27
CA SER A 230 4.93 18.09 16.92
C SER A 230 4.21 19.13 16.07
N VAL A 231 3.81 20.26 16.66
CA VAL A 231 3.27 21.41 15.91
C VAL A 231 4.29 22.56 15.96
N PRO A 232 4.76 23.08 14.81
CA PRO A 232 4.50 22.60 13.45
C PRO A 232 5.11 21.21 13.21
N THR A 233 4.50 20.44 12.29
CA THR A 233 5.00 19.12 11.90
C THR A 233 6.42 19.24 11.38
N ARG A 234 7.31 18.37 11.84
CA ARG A 234 8.71 18.35 11.44
C ARG A 234 8.95 17.12 10.59
N ASN A 235 9.47 17.29 9.38
CA ASN A 235 9.91 16.21 8.51
C ASN A 235 11.28 16.55 7.89
N PHE A 236 12.06 15.52 7.59
CA PHE A 236 13.32 15.64 6.87
C PHE A 236 13.71 14.31 6.23
N LEU A 237 14.64 14.38 5.28
CA LEU A 237 15.25 13.20 4.67
C LEU A 237 16.60 12.93 5.35
N LEU A 238 16.92 11.65 5.54
CA LEU A 238 18.29 11.23 5.81
C LEU A 238 19.15 11.57 4.59
N ALA A 239 20.32 12.17 4.80
CA ALA A 239 21.14 12.59 3.67
C ALA A 239 21.59 11.38 2.85
N SER A 240 21.76 11.58 1.54
CA SER A 240 22.16 10.49 0.65
C SER A 240 23.50 9.89 1.09
N GLY A 241 23.53 8.57 1.31
CA GLY A 241 24.71 7.84 1.77
C GLY A 241 24.92 7.83 3.29
N GLU A 242 24.15 8.62 4.06
CA GLU A 242 24.16 8.50 5.52
C GLU A 242 23.34 7.29 5.96
N LYS A 243 23.90 6.54 6.91
CA LYS A 243 23.23 5.39 7.55
C LYS A 243 22.62 5.75 8.89
N SER A 244 22.97 6.90 9.46
CA SER A 244 22.55 7.26 10.81
C SER A 244 22.35 8.75 11.01
N VAL A 245 21.42 9.10 11.88
CA VAL A 245 21.18 10.47 12.32
C VAL A 245 20.80 10.49 13.80
N ARG A 246 21.42 11.39 14.56
CA ARG A 246 20.97 11.79 15.90
C ARG A 246 20.36 13.18 15.79
N THR A 247 19.11 13.35 16.22
CA THR A 247 18.40 14.61 16.03
C THR A 247 17.50 14.99 17.19
N GLN A 248 17.41 16.29 17.48
CA GLN A 248 16.40 16.90 18.36
C GLN A 248 15.29 17.60 17.56
N ARG A 249 15.31 17.53 16.22
CA ARG A 249 14.31 18.18 15.36
C ARG A 249 12.89 17.64 15.57
N LEU A 250 12.76 16.48 16.20
CA LEU A 250 11.50 15.81 16.49
C LEU A 250 11.03 16.06 17.94
N SER A 251 11.77 16.87 18.72
CA SER A 251 11.48 17.14 20.12
C SER A 251 10.06 17.70 20.29
N GLY A 252 9.32 17.17 21.27
CA GLY A 252 7.92 17.50 21.52
C GLY A 252 6.91 16.64 20.73
N SER A 253 7.36 15.72 19.87
CA SER A 253 6.45 14.82 19.14
C SER A 253 5.93 13.71 20.05
N LYS A 254 4.64 13.36 19.90
CA LYS A 254 4.05 12.14 20.49
C LYS A 254 4.20 10.92 19.58
N LYS A 255 4.37 11.17 18.28
CA LYS A 255 4.51 10.16 17.25
C LYS A 255 5.70 10.48 16.34
N VAL A 256 6.49 9.48 16.02
CA VAL A 256 7.58 9.53 15.02
C VAL A 256 7.34 8.45 13.98
N GLU A 257 7.54 8.79 12.72
CA GLU A 257 7.41 7.88 11.58
C GLU A 257 8.72 7.87 10.78
N ILE A 258 9.18 6.68 10.43
CA ILE A 258 10.36 6.46 9.58
C ILE A 258 9.89 5.69 8.35
N VAL A 259 10.11 6.24 7.16
CA VAL A 259 9.73 5.61 5.88
C VAL A 259 10.97 5.42 5.04
N ALA A 260 11.28 4.17 4.67
CA ALA A 260 12.31 3.87 3.68
C ALA A 260 11.65 3.52 2.34
N THR A 261 12.05 4.22 1.29
CA THR A 261 11.59 4.03 -0.09
C THR A 261 12.74 3.57 -0.96
N LEU A 262 12.60 2.39 -1.57
CA LEU A 262 13.57 1.75 -2.46
C LEU A 262 13.12 1.94 -3.90
N SER A 263 14.04 2.37 -4.78
CA SER A 263 13.77 2.58 -6.21
C SER A 263 15.05 2.41 -7.06
N GLY A 264 14.99 2.72 -8.36
CA GLY A 264 16.14 2.62 -9.28
C GLY A 264 16.45 1.19 -9.73
N GLY A 265 17.71 0.90 -10.06
CA GLY A 265 18.17 -0.42 -10.47
C GLY A 265 18.08 -0.67 -11.99
N LYS A 266 18.85 -1.65 -12.48
CA LYS A 266 18.96 -2.01 -13.90
C LYS A 266 18.63 -3.49 -14.15
N GLY A 267 18.01 -3.76 -15.30
CA GLY A 267 17.72 -5.11 -15.77
C GLY A 267 16.75 -5.89 -14.88
N ASP A 268 16.70 -7.20 -15.11
CA ASP A 268 15.76 -8.13 -14.46
C ASP A 268 16.02 -8.29 -12.96
N VAL A 269 17.23 -7.95 -12.50
CA VAL A 269 17.66 -7.98 -11.09
C VAL A 269 17.61 -6.62 -10.42
N SER A 270 17.02 -5.61 -11.06
CA SER A 270 16.88 -4.26 -10.49
C SER A 270 16.26 -4.25 -9.08
N TRP A 271 15.38 -5.19 -8.77
CA TRP A 271 14.67 -5.30 -7.49
C TRP A 271 15.62 -5.41 -6.27
N GLN A 272 16.82 -5.98 -6.44
CA GLN A 272 17.83 -6.15 -5.39
C GLN A 272 18.92 -5.08 -5.38
N HIS A 273 18.85 -4.06 -6.22
CA HIS A 273 19.89 -3.03 -6.29
C HIS A 273 19.79 -1.98 -5.17
N ALA A 274 18.71 -1.97 -4.41
CA ALA A 274 18.58 -1.20 -3.19
C ALA A 274 18.17 -2.15 -2.05
N GLN A 275 19.04 -2.30 -1.06
CA GLN A 275 18.91 -3.29 0.00
C GLN A 275 18.95 -2.59 1.36
N LEU A 276 18.05 -2.97 2.26
CA LEU A 276 18.08 -2.54 3.66
C LEU A 276 18.60 -3.68 4.52
N PHE A 277 19.44 -3.33 5.50
CA PHE A 277 19.93 -4.25 6.54
C PHE A 277 20.63 -5.47 5.93
N ARG A 278 21.53 -5.27 4.96
CA ARG A 278 22.31 -6.35 4.34
C ARG A 278 23.26 -6.93 5.37
N GLN A 279 23.03 -8.18 5.74
CA GLN A 279 23.72 -8.86 6.83
C GLN A 279 24.07 -10.30 6.42
N SER A 280 25.13 -10.86 7.01
CA SER A 280 25.42 -12.30 6.86
C SER A 280 24.37 -13.14 7.59
N LEU A 281 23.97 -14.28 7.03
CA LEU A 281 23.05 -15.24 7.66
C LEU A 281 23.57 -15.83 8.97
N GLU A 282 24.89 -15.84 9.17
CA GLU A 282 25.53 -16.36 10.39
C GLU A 282 25.66 -15.28 11.49
N SER A 283 25.30 -14.03 11.17
CA SER A 283 25.41 -12.93 12.11
C SER A 283 24.39 -13.07 13.23
N LYS A 284 24.86 -12.79 14.45
CA LYS A 284 24.05 -12.80 15.69
C LYS A 284 23.77 -11.39 16.19
N GLU A 285 24.26 -10.36 15.50
CA GLU A 285 24.26 -8.94 15.90
C GLU A 285 23.70 -8.03 14.82
#